data_AF-A0ABC8V2F8-F1
#
_entry.id   AF-A0ABC8V2F8-F1
#
_cell.length_a   1.000
_cell.length_b   1.000
_cell.length_c   1.000
_cell.angle_alpha   90.00
_cell.angle_beta   90.00
_cell.angle_gamma   90.00
#
_symmetry.space_group_name_H-M   'P 1'
#
loop_
_entity.id
_entity.type
_entity.pdbx_description
1 polymer ?
#
loop_
_entity_poly.entity_id
_entity_poly.type
_entity_poly.pdbx_seq_one_letter_code
_entity_poly.pdbx_strand_id
1 'polypeptide(L)'
;MGSIADPGELTQPSFDEFQRQTSLMTSCTLLWKELSDHFTSLEQDLQKKFKAVKAKLETLDTETKHSLLVLENRETTINNSIEIALGKVKGNKEIAINSQNDTVPEPRVLEICGCSEEGIGYNENEMPVALGDCVDPARFVLEAISEVFPVDKREVKIKRVNDLGWACVLLLESLIPVMVDPILGSERMLVTPSVKERAKEIAETWKKSLEEMGGLRM
;
A
#
# COMPACT_ATOMS: atom_id res chain seq x y z
N MET A 1 -71.08 20.96 -66.76
CA MET A 1 -70.78 19.51 -66.84
C MET A 1 -69.40 19.33 -66.25
N GLY A 2 -69.32 18.75 -65.05
CA GLY A 2 -68.05 18.48 -64.38
C GLY A 2 -67.53 17.13 -64.82
N SER A 3 -66.30 17.08 -65.35
CA SER A 3 -65.60 15.82 -65.60
C SER A 3 -65.10 15.27 -64.26
N ILE A 4 -65.59 14.07 -63.96
CA ILE A 4 -65.20 13.25 -62.83
C ILE A 4 -63.74 12.84 -63.02
N ALA A 5 -62.91 13.10 -62.02
CA ALA A 5 -61.53 12.61 -61.99
C ALA A 5 -61.53 11.08 -61.91
N ASP A 6 -60.71 10.45 -62.74
CA ASP A 6 -60.52 9.00 -62.77
C ASP A 6 -59.79 8.54 -61.50
N PRO A 7 -60.42 7.68 -60.66
CA PRO A 7 -59.81 7.21 -59.43
C PRO A 7 -59.06 5.90 -59.71
N GLY A 8 -57.84 5.97 -60.27
CA GLY A 8 -56.99 4.78 -60.29
C GLY A 8 -55.94 4.69 -61.37
N GLU A 9 -54.97 5.60 -61.41
CA GLU A 9 -53.67 5.30 -62.03
C GLU A 9 -52.65 5.01 -60.92
N LEU A 10 -52.79 3.82 -60.33
CA LEU A 10 -51.71 3.20 -59.56
C LEU A 10 -50.63 2.79 -60.57
N THR A 11 -49.69 3.69 -60.85
CA THR A 11 -48.48 3.41 -61.62
C THR A 11 -47.75 2.23 -60.99
N GLN A 12 -47.82 1.05 -61.61
CA GLN A 12 -46.97 -0.08 -61.25
C GLN A 12 -45.50 0.31 -61.51
N PRO A 13 -44.58 0.00 -60.59
CA PRO A 13 -43.17 0.30 -60.79
C PRO A 13 -42.67 -0.41 -62.05
N SER A 14 -41.94 0.32 -62.91
CA SER A 14 -41.34 -0.28 -64.10
C SER A 14 -40.28 -1.31 -63.70
N PHE A 15 -40.04 -2.28 -64.58
CA PHE A 15 -39.00 -3.29 -64.36
C PHE A 15 -37.62 -2.68 -64.07
N ASP A 16 -37.29 -1.56 -64.73
CA ASP A 16 -36.04 -0.81 -64.49
C ASP A 16 -35.96 -0.26 -63.06
N GLU A 17 -37.07 0.19 -62.49
CA GLU A 17 -37.13 0.66 -61.10
C GLU A 17 -36.90 -0.49 -60.12
N PHE A 18 -37.49 -1.66 -60.39
CA PHE A 18 -37.27 -2.85 -59.59
C PHE A 18 -35.79 -3.31 -59.63
N GLN A 19 -35.16 -3.25 -60.81
CA GLN A 19 -33.73 -3.55 -60.96
C GLN A 19 -32.85 -2.56 -60.16
N ARG A 20 -33.17 -1.26 -60.20
CA ARG A 20 -32.46 -0.25 -59.40
C ARG A 20 -32.59 -0.49 -57.90
N GLN A 21 -33.82 -0.76 -57.42
CA GLN A 21 -34.07 -1.09 -56.02
C GLN A 21 -33.32 -2.34 -55.59
N THR A 22 -33.30 -3.38 -56.43
CA THR A 22 -32.54 -4.61 -56.18
C THR A 22 -31.04 -4.30 -56.04
N SER A 23 -30.46 -3.53 -56.97
CA SER A 23 -29.05 -3.13 -56.93
C SER A 23 -28.69 -2.34 -55.67
N LEU A 24 -29.57 -1.42 -55.25
CA LEU A 24 -29.38 -0.64 -54.04
C LEU A 24 -29.41 -1.54 -52.80
N MET A 25 -30.39 -2.45 -52.72
CA MET A 25 -30.49 -3.39 -51.62
C MET A 25 -29.29 -4.33 -51.53
N THR A 26 -28.81 -4.84 -52.66
CA THR A 26 -27.57 -5.63 -52.71
C THR A 26 -26.39 -4.82 -52.20
N SER A 27 -26.25 -3.56 -52.64
CA SER A 27 -25.15 -2.68 -52.19
C SER A 27 -25.20 -2.40 -50.69
N CYS A 28 -26.38 -2.07 -50.15
CA CYS A 28 -26.58 -1.88 -48.71
C CYS A 28 -26.26 -3.15 -47.91
N THR A 29 -26.63 -4.32 -48.42
CA THR A 29 -26.37 -5.61 -47.76
C THR A 29 -24.88 -5.92 -47.72
N LEU A 30 -24.14 -5.65 -48.81
CA LEU A 30 -22.70 -5.84 -48.87
C LEU A 30 -21.96 -4.89 -47.94
N LEU A 31 -22.33 -3.60 -47.92
CA LEU A 31 -21.73 -2.62 -47.00
C LEU A 31 -21.99 -2.98 -45.54
N TRP A 32 -23.20 -3.41 -45.21
CA TRP A 32 -23.52 -3.89 -43.87
C TRP A 32 -22.67 -5.11 -43.49
N LYS A 33 -22.51 -6.05 -44.42
CA LYS A 33 -21.66 -7.23 -44.20
C LYS A 33 -20.21 -6.83 -43.94
N GLU A 34 -19.63 -5.98 -44.78
CA GLU A 34 -18.25 -5.49 -44.61
C GLU A 34 -18.07 -4.79 -43.26
N LEU A 35 -19.00 -3.91 -42.88
CA LEU A 35 -18.98 -3.23 -41.60
C LEU A 35 -19.07 -4.22 -40.42
N SER A 36 -19.98 -5.19 -40.49
CA SER A 36 -20.14 -6.23 -39.46
C SER A 36 -18.90 -7.10 -39.33
N ASP A 37 -18.28 -7.47 -40.45
CA ASP A 37 -17.06 -8.27 -40.47
C ASP A 37 -15.89 -7.48 -39.86
N HIS A 38 -15.77 -6.18 -40.15
CA HIS A 38 -14.80 -5.29 -39.51
C HIS A 38 -14.97 -5.17 -38.00
N PHE A 39 -16.20 -4.94 -37.52
CA PHE A 39 -16.48 -4.88 -36.08
C PHE A 39 -16.15 -6.20 -35.39
N THR A 40 -16.50 -7.32 -36.01
CA THR A 40 -16.18 -8.66 -35.48
C THR A 40 -14.68 -8.87 -35.38
N SER A 41 -13.92 -8.50 -36.42
CA SER A 41 -12.45 -8.57 -36.40
C SER A 41 -11.85 -7.70 -35.30
N LEU A 42 -12.34 -6.47 -35.13
CA LEU A 42 -11.86 -5.55 -34.10
C LEU A 42 -12.15 -6.09 -32.69
N GLU A 43 -13.35 -6.62 -32.48
CA GLU A 43 -13.74 -7.23 -31.20
C GLU A 43 -12.80 -8.39 -30.85
N GLN A 44 -12.54 -9.28 -31.80
CA GLN A 44 -11.63 -10.43 -31.60
C GLN A 44 -10.22 -9.97 -31.26
N ASP A 45 -9.70 -8.96 -31.96
CA ASP A 45 -8.37 -8.41 -31.70
C ASP A 45 -8.28 -7.77 -30.31
N LEU A 46 -9.29 -7.01 -29.89
CA LEU A 46 -9.36 -6.42 -28.55
C LEU A 46 -9.42 -7.51 -27.48
N GLN A 47 -10.24 -8.54 -27.67
CA GLN A 47 -10.33 -9.67 -26.75
C GLN A 47 -8.98 -10.41 -26.64
N LYS A 48 -8.26 -10.60 -27.74
CA LYS A 48 -6.93 -11.22 -27.75
C LYS A 48 -5.90 -10.38 -26.99
N LYS A 49 -5.87 -9.06 -27.23
CA LYS A 49 -4.99 -8.13 -26.51
C LYS A 49 -5.31 -8.09 -25.02
N PHE A 50 -6.58 -8.05 -24.65
CA PHE A 50 -7.02 -8.09 -23.25
C PHE A 50 -6.54 -9.37 -22.55
N LYS A 51 -6.76 -10.54 -23.16
CA LYS A 51 -6.28 -11.83 -22.61
C LYS A 51 -4.77 -11.85 -22.44
N ALA A 52 -4.01 -11.31 -23.41
CA ALA A 52 -2.55 -11.25 -23.33
C ALA A 52 -2.07 -10.34 -22.19
N VAL A 53 -2.68 -9.15 -22.02
CA VAL A 53 -2.38 -8.23 -20.93
C VAL A 53 -2.73 -8.87 -19.58
N LYS A 54 -3.88 -9.52 -19.47
CA LYS A 54 -4.30 -10.23 -18.26
C LYS A 54 -3.31 -11.34 -17.87
N ALA A 55 -2.86 -12.15 -18.83
CA ALA A 55 -1.87 -13.19 -18.58
C ALA A 55 -0.52 -12.63 -18.09
N LYS A 56 -0.08 -11.49 -18.65
CA LYS A 56 1.14 -10.79 -18.18
C LYS A 56 0.98 -10.28 -16.75
N LEU A 57 -0.19 -9.72 -16.42
CA LEU A 57 -0.49 -9.24 -15.07
C LEU A 57 -0.46 -10.40 -14.06
N GLU A 58 -1.11 -11.53 -14.37
CA GLU A 58 -1.10 -12.73 -13.52
C GLU A 58 0.32 -13.27 -13.33
N THR A 59 1.14 -13.30 -14.39
CA THR A 59 2.54 -13.72 -14.30
C THR A 59 3.33 -12.82 -13.34
N LEU A 60 3.30 -11.50 -13.56
CA LEU A 60 4.00 -10.53 -12.70
C LEU A 60 3.53 -10.60 -11.24
N ASP A 61 2.23 -10.81 -11.00
CA ASP A 61 1.68 -10.98 -9.65
C ASP A 61 2.27 -12.22 -8.97
N THR A 62 2.32 -13.37 -9.66
CA THR A 62 2.92 -14.60 -9.09
C THR A 62 4.42 -14.46 -8.82
N GLU A 63 5.16 -13.83 -9.74
CA GLU A 63 6.60 -13.56 -9.56
C GLU A 63 6.85 -12.62 -8.38
N THR A 64 6.04 -11.56 -8.26
CA THR A 64 6.13 -10.61 -7.14
C THR A 64 5.85 -11.30 -5.82
N LYS A 65 4.78 -12.10 -5.74
CA LYS A 65 4.45 -12.89 -4.54
C LYS A 65 5.57 -13.85 -4.16
N HIS A 66 6.13 -14.56 -5.13
CA HIS A 66 7.27 -15.45 -4.89
C HIS A 66 8.49 -14.68 -4.38
N SER A 67 8.83 -13.54 -4.99
CA SER A 67 9.95 -12.71 -4.55
C SER A 67 9.75 -12.19 -3.13
N LEU A 68 8.53 -11.78 -2.76
CA LEU A 68 8.21 -11.35 -1.41
C LEU A 68 8.38 -12.47 -0.39
N LEU A 69 7.92 -13.69 -0.69
CA LEU A 69 8.10 -14.85 0.20
C LEU A 69 9.57 -15.20 0.40
N VAL A 70 10.40 -15.12 -0.64
CA VAL A 70 11.85 -15.35 -0.52
C VAL A 70 12.50 -14.30 0.38
N LEU A 71 12.11 -13.03 0.24
CA LEU A 71 12.62 -11.95 1.10
C LEU A 71 12.17 -12.11 2.55
N GLU A 72 10.92 -12.48 2.80
CA GLU A 72 10.40 -12.77 4.14
C GLU A 72 11.14 -13.91 4.83
N ASN A 73 11.42 -15.01 4.11
CA ASN A 73 12.24 -16.11 4.62
C ASN A 73 13.67 -15.67 4.97
N ARG A 74 14.26 -14.78 4.16
CA ARG A 74 15.60 -14.24 4.44
C ARG A 74 15.58 -13.31 5.65
N GLU A 75 14.60 -12.42 5.75
CA GLU A 75 14.41 -11.50 6.88
C GLU A 75 14.28 -12.26 8.20
N THR A 76 13.42 -13.27 8.27
CA THR A 76 13.27 -14.11 9.48
C THR A 76 14.57 -14.83 9.85
N THR A 77 15.30 -15.35 8.86
CA THR A 77 16.60 -16.00 9.09
C THR A 77 17.65 -15.01 9.65
N ILE A 78 17.70 -13.79 9.09
CA ILE A 78 18.60 -12.74 9.55
C ILE A 78 18.22 -12.29 10.96
N ASN A 79 16.93 -12.07 11.23
CA ASN A 79 16.43 -11.67 12.55
C ASN A 79 16.82 -12.70 13.63
N ASN A 80 16.61 -13.99 13.37
CA ASN A 80 17.02 -15.05 14.28
C ASN A 80 18.54 -15.05 14.52
N SER A 81 19.33 -14.85 13.45
CA SER A 81 20.80 -14.79 13.55
C SER A 81 21.27 -13.60 14.39
N ILE A 82 20.66 -12.44 14.19
CA ILE A 82 20.92 -11.21 14.97
C ILE A 82 20.55 -11.41 16.44
N GLU A 83 19.39 -12.01 16.73
CA GLU A 83 18.95 -12.27 18.09
C GLU A 83 19.95 -13.17 18.85
N ILE A 84 20.42 -14.25 18.21
CA ILE A 84 21.45 -15.14 18.77
C ILE A 84 22.75 -14.37 19.02
N ALA A 85 23.19 -13.54 18.07
CA ALA A 85 24.43 -12.76 18.20
C ALA A 85 24.33 -11.73 19.34
N LEU A 86 23.21 -11.01 19.42
CA LEU A 86 22.92 -10.06 20.49
C LEU A 86 22.89 -10.75 21.85
N GLY A 87 22.26 -11.91 21.97
CA GLY A 87 22.25 -12.71 23.20
C GLY A 87 23.67 -13.06 23.67
N LYS A 88 24.54 -13.50 22.75
CA LYS A 88 25.96 -13.78 23.06
C LYS A 88 26.72 -12.54 23.52
N VAL A 89 26.53 -11.41 22.83
CA VAL A 89 27.20 -10.14 23.19
C VAL A 89 26.73 -9.64 24.55
N LYS A 90 25.42 -9.68 24.84
CA LYS A 90 24.86 -9.31 26.15
C LYS A 90 25.40 -10.21 27.25
N GLY A 91 25.39 -11.54 27.07
CA GLY A 91 25.96 -12.48 28.03
C GLY A 91 27.46 -12.22 28.29
N ASN A 92 28.24 -11.97 27.24
CA ASN A 92 29.66 -11.62 27.37
C ASN A 92 29.85 -10.28 28.12
N LYS A 93 29.01 -9.29 27.84
CA LYS A 93 28.98 -7.99 28.55
C LYS A 93 28.66 -8.19 30.03
N GLU A 94 27.65 -8.98 30.37
CA GLU A 94 27.29 -9.28 31.77
C GLU A 94 28.42 -9.99 32.52
N ILE A 95 29.09 -10.95 31.88
CA ILE A 95 30.28 -11.61 32.45
C ILE A 95 31.42 -10.60 32.68
N ALA A 96 31.68 -9.72 31.71
CA ALA A 96 32.72 -8.69 31.83
C ALA A 96 32.39 -7.65 32.92
N ILE A 97 31.14 -7.20 33.00
CA ILE A 97 30.66 -6.25 34.02
C ILE A 97 30.70 -6.89 35.41
N ASN A 98 30.26 -8.14 35.57
CA ASN A 98 30.33 -8.83 36.86
C ASN A 98 31.78 -9.09 37.32
N SER A 99 32.74 -9.02 36.40
CA SER A 99 34.19 -9.08 36.70
C SER A 99 34.78 -7.70 37.06
N GLN A 100 34.01 -6.62 36.88
CA GLN A 100 34.37 -5.22 37.14
C GLN A 100 33.27 -4.57 38.00
N ASN A 101 33.16 -5.00 39.26
CA ASN A 101 32.44 -4.20 40.26
C ASN A 101 33.20 -2.89 40.48
N ASP A 102 32.80 -1.82 39.80
CA ASP A 102 32.65 -0.48 40.39
C ASP A 102 31.90 0.47 39.42
N THR A 103 30.67 0.80 39.82
CA THR A 103 29.84 1.99 39.49
C THR A 103 29.74 2.48 38.03
N VAL A 104 28.52 2.45 37.46
CA VAL A 104 27.76 3.62 36.92
C VAL A 104 26.39 3.14 36.35
N PRO A 105 25.31 3.96 36.42
CA PRO A 105 23.94 3.52 36.20
C PRO A 105 23.50 3.45 34.72
N GLU A 106 22.56 2.54 34.49
CA GLU A 106 21.58 2.37 33.40
C GLU A 106 21.45 3.50 32.34
N PRO A 107 21.60 3.21 31.03
CA PRO A 107 21.27 4.16 29.97
C PRO A 107 19.75 4.28 29.87
N ARG A 108 19.21 5.38 30.39
CA ARG A 108 17.81 5.76 30.19
C ARG A 108 17.67 6.21 28.74
N VAL A 109 16.58 5.76 28.12
CA VAL A 109 16.05 6.09 26.79
C VAL A 109 15.89 7.61 26.53
N LEU A 110 16.26 8.48 27.47
CA LEU A 110 16.22 9.93 27.36
C LEU A 110 17.38 10.58 26.60
N GLU A 111 18.44 9.85 26.20
CA GLU A 111 19.59 10.47 25.49
C GLU A 111 19.55 10.35 23.95
N ILE A 112 18.53 9.71 23.37
CA ILE A 112 18.38 9.70 21.90
C ILE A 112 17.71 11.00 21.40
N CYS A 113 17.04 11.74 22.29
CA CYS A 113 16.60 13.10 22.00
C CYS A 113 17.06 13.98 23.16
N GLY A 114 17.98 14.92 22.88
CA GLY A 114 18.39 15.95 23.82
C GLY A 114 17.24 16.92 24.14
N CYS A 115 16.20 16.43 24.82
CA CYS A 115 15.07 17.23 25.26
C CYS A 115 15.51 18.08 26.46
N SER A 116 16.14 19.23 26.19
CA SER A 116 16.12 20.35 27.14
C SER A 116 14.76 21.05 27.07
N GLU A 117 14.25 21.47 28.22
CA GLU A 117 12.90 22.01 28.49
C GLU A 117 12.56 23.35 27.81
N GLU A 118 13.27 23.77 26.78
CA GLU A 118 13.01 25.02 26.07
C GLU A 118 12.79 24.72 24.59
N GLY A 119 11.60 25.09 24.09
CA GLY A 119 11.10 24.74 22.77
C GLY A 119 12.15 24.91 21.67
N ILE A 120 12.61 23.78 21.15
CA ILE A 120 13.45 23.72 19.96
C ILE A 120 12.51 23.36 18.81
N GLY A 121 12.45 24.24 17.82
CA GLY A 121 11.91 23.87 16.52
C GLY A 121 12.75 22.72 16.00
N TYR A 122 12.24 21.50 16.14
CA TYR A 122 12.76 20.34 15.43
C TYR A 122 12.67 20.69 13.94
N ASN A 123 13.80 20.75 13.25
CA ASN A 123 13.77 20.87 11.81
C ASN A 123 13.06 19.60 11.29
N GLU A 124 11.94 19.75 10.58
CA GLU A 124 11.14 18.63 10.01
C GLU A 124 11.97 17.61 9.22
N ASN A 125 13.20 17.96 8.84
CA ASN A 125 14.09 17.14 8.03
C ASN A 125 15.14 16.35 8.83
N GLU A 126 15.39 16.63 10.11
CA GLU A 126 16.49 15.96 10.86
C GLU A 126 16.12 14.54 11.29
N MET A 127 14.90 14.34 11.77
CA MET A 127 14.44 13.03 12.23
C MET A 127 14.34 12.01 11.08
N PRO A 128 13.76 12.34 9.89
CA PRO A 128 13.78 11.44 8.74
C PRO A 128 15.20 11.08 8.27
N VAL A 129 16.14 12.02 8.32
CA VAL A 129 17.55 11.77 7.93
C VAL A 129 18.21 10.79 8.89
N ALA A 130 18.07 11.00 10.20
CA ALA A 130 18.61 10.08 11.21
C ALA A 130 17.97 8.67 11.13
N LEU A 131 16.67 8.60 10.85
CA LEU A 131 15.98 7.33 10.59
C LEU A 131 16.50 6.67 9.30
N GLY A 132 16.83 7.44 8.27
CA GLY A 132 17.44 6.92 7.04
C GLY A 132 18.80 6.23 7.27
N ASP A 133 19.54 6.64 8.30
CA ASP A 133 20.81 6.01 8.68
C ASP A 133 20.64 4.74 9.55
N CYS A 134 19.43 4.46 10.03
CA CYS A 134 19.15 3.25 10.80
C CYS A 134 19.21 2.00 9.91
N VAL A 135 19.77 0.92 10.46
CA VAL A 135 19.84 -0.38 9.76
C VAL A 135 18.45 -0.93 9.42
N ASP A 136 17.48 -0.69 10.31
CA ASP A 136 16.07 -1.04 10.10
C ASP A 136 15.18 0.00 10.81
N PRO A 137 14.84 1.12 10.13
CA PRO A 137 14.07 2.21 10.73
C PRO A 137 12.64 1.80 11.08
N ALA A 138 12.00 0.94 10.29
CA ALA A 138 10.64 0.51 10.56
C ALA A 138 10.58 -0.37 11.81
N ARG A 139 11.55 -1.28 11.99
CA ARG A 139 11.68 -2.05 13.23
C ARG A 139 11.99 -1.18 14.42
N PHE A 140 12.93 -0.25 14.28
CA PHE A 140 13.29 0.67 15.36
C PHE A 140 12.06 1.45 15.85
N VAL A 141 11.30 2.05 14.93
CA VAL A 141 10.08 2.81 15.30
C VAL A 141 9.02 1.90 15.91
N LEU A 142 8.76 0.72 15.34
CA LEU A 142 7.77 -0.22 15.89
C LEU A 142 8.13 -0.72 17.29
N GLU A 143 9.41 -1.01 17.55
CA GLU A 143 9.88 -1.37 18.89
C GLU A 143 9.69 -0.19 19.86
N ALA A 144 10.12 1.02 19.47
CA ALA A 144 9.99 2.23 20.29
C ALA A 144 8.53 2.52 20.67
N ILE A 145 7.59 2.48 19.71
CA ILE A 145 6.17 2.77 20.02
C ILE A 145 5.50 1.63 20.80
N SER A 146 5.93 0.38 20.62
CA SER A 146 5.36 -0.77 21.33
C SER A 146 5.60 -0.72 22.85
N GLU A 147 6.69 -0.06 23.28
CA GLU A 147 6.99 0.14 24.69
C GLU A 147 6.17 1.28 25.32
N VAL A 148 5.59 2.16 24.49
CA VAL A 148 4.81 3.31 24.96
C VAL A 148 3.38 2.90 25.33
N PHE A 149 2.81 1.87 24.70
CA PHE A 149 1.44 1.43 24.97
C PHE A 149 1.31 -0.10 24.86
N PRO A 150 0.51 -0.75 25.73
CA PRO A 150 -0.42 -0.14 26.68
C PRO A 150 0.23 0.23 28.03
N VAL A 151 0.18 1.51 28.41
CA VAL A 151 0.60 1.95 29.75
C VAL A 151 -0.42 1.47 30.78
N ASP A 152 -0.01 0.59 31.70
CA ASP A 152 -0.80 0.30 32.91
C ASP A 152 -0.84 1.57 33.77
N LYS A 153 -2.01 2.22 33.87
CA LYS A 153 -2.20 3.59 34.41
C LYS A 153 -1.99 3.72 35.92
N ARG A 154 -1.32 2.79 36.59
CA ARG A 154 -1.33 2.80 38.05
C ARG A 154 -0.55 3.95 38.68
N GLU A 155 0.42 4.59 37.99
CA GLU A 155 1.13 5.76 38.57
C GLU A 155 1.68 6.82 37.58
N VAL A 156 1.13 6.99 36.35
CA VAL A 156 1.65 7.99 35.39
C VAL A 156 0.70 9.20 35.24
N LYS A 157 1.19 10.41 35.58
CA LYS A 157 0.48 11.69 35.39
C LYS A 157 0.03 11.86 33.93
N ILE A 158 -1.26 12.16 33.73
CA ILE A 158 -1.96 12.33 32.42
C ILE A 158 -1.18 13.20 31.41
N LYS A 159 -0.45 14.23 31.87
CA LYS A 159 0.38 15.09 31.01
C LYS A 159 1.47 14.30 30.26
N ARG A 160 2.17 13.38 30.92
CA ARG A 160 3.23 12.56 30.28
C ARG A 160 2.68 11.59 29.23
N VAL A 161 1.45 11.13 29.40
CA VAL A 161 0.79 10.22 28.42
C VAL A 161 0.49 10.96 27.11
N ASN A 162 0.11 12.24 27.19
CA ASN A 162 -0.11 13.06 26.00
C ASN A 162 1.22 13.35 25.28
N ASP A 163 2.29 13.67 26.00
CA ASP A 163 3.61 13.95 25.41
C ASP A 163 4.18 12.71 24.69
N LEU A 164 3.97 11.51 25.26
CA LEU A 164 4.34 10.24 24.64
C LEU A 164 3.51 9.91 23.39
N GLY A 165 2.20 10.21 23.41
CA GLY A 165 1.35 10.06 22.23
C GLY A 165 1.80 10.95 21.07
N TRP A 166 2.16 12.21 21.35
CA TRP A 166 2.74 13.11 20.36
C TRP A 166 4.09 12.63 19.83
N ALA A 167 4.95 12.08 20.68
CA ALA A 167 6.22 11.48 20.26
C ALA A 167 6.02 10.28 19.30
N CYS A 168 5.04 9.41 19.58
CA CYS A 168 4.68 8.32 18.66
C CYS A 168 4.21 8.83 17.30
N VAL A 169 3.39 9.88 17.26
CA VAL A 169 2.93 10.49 16.01
C VAL A 169 4.12 11.04 15.22
N LEU A 170 5.01 11.79 15.87
CA LEU A 170 6.22 12.33 15.21
C LEU A 170 7.14 11.25 14.65
N LEU A 171 7.34 10.14 15.38
CA LEU A 171 8.13 9.00 14.90
C LEU A 171 7.49 8.33 13.68
N LEU A 172 6.16 8.14 13.70
CA LEU A 172 5.42 7.56 12.59
C LEU A 172 5.42 8.48 11.36
N GLU A 173 5.22 9.78 11.54
CA GLU A 173 5.28 10.78 10.46
C GLU A 173 6.68 10.85 9.84
N SER A 174 7.73 10.82 10.67
CA SER A 174 9.12 10.84 10.21
C SER A 174 9.52 9.56 9.47
N LEU A 175 8.88 8.42 9.77
CA LEU A 175 9.15 7.14 9.10
C LEU A 175 8.62 7.10 7.66
N ILE A 176 7.50 7.79 7.38
CA ILE A 176 6.84 7.79 6.05
C ILE A 176 7.83 8.13 4.93
N PRO A 177 8.53 9.28 4.92
CA PRO A 177 9.45 9.63 3.83
C PRO A 177 10.64 8.68 3.69
N VAL A 178 11.04 7.98 4.77
CA VAL A 178 12.13 6.99 4.73
C VAL A 178 11.66 5.69 4.06
N MET A 179 10.39 5.33 4.24
CA MET A 179 9.81 4.09 3.73
C MET A 179 9.14 4.20 2.37
N VAL A 180 9.08 5.39 1.76
CA VAL A 180 8.47 5.58 0.44
C VAL A 180 9.42 5.16 -0.69
N ASP A 181 8.89 4.50 -1.72
CA ASP A 181 9.67 4.16 -2.93
C ASP A 181 10.12 5.45 -3.65
N PRO A 182 11.43 5.62 -3.94
CA PRO A 182 11.95 6.85 -4.55
C PRO A 182 11.40 7.18 -5.93
N ILE A 183 10.82 6.20 -6.63
CA ILE A 183 10.34 6.34 -8.00
C ILE A 183 8.80 6.39 -8.04
N LEU A 184 8.15 5.56 -7.22
CA LEU A 184 6.69 5.40 -7.22
C LEU A 184 5.99 6.24 -6.13
N GLY A 185 6.73 6.86 -5.22
CA GLY A 185 6.17 7.73 -4.19
C GLY A 185 5.26 7.00 -3.21
N SER A 186 4.37 7.74 -2.54
CA SER A 186 3.53 7.23 -1.45
C SER A 186 2.56 6.11 -1.85
N GLU A 187 2.39 5.84 -3.14
CA GLU A 187 1.61 4.70 -3.63
C GLU A 187 2.29 3.35 -3.36
N ARG A 188 3.60 3.34 -3.09
CA ARG A 188 4.36 2.13 -2.74
C ARG A 188 5.29 2.36 -1.56
N MET A 189 4.91 1.83 -0.40
CA MET A 189 5.74 1.81 0.79
C MET A 189 6.61 0.53 0.84
N LEU A 190 7.91 0.69 1.10
CA LEU A 190 8.93 -0.35 1.18
C LEU A 190 8.93 -1.04 2.55
N VAL A 191 7.79 -1.57 2.96
CA VAL A 191 7.65 -2.29 4.24
C VAL A 191 7.53 -3.79 3.98
N THR A 192 8.35 -4.58 4.68
CA THR A 192 8.31 -6.04 4.59
C THR A 192 7.00 -6.61 5.17
N PRO A 193 6.55 -7.79 4.71
CA PRO A 193 5.37 -8.44 5.29
C PRO A 193 5.46 -8.63 6.81
N SER A 194 6.64 -8.98 7.33
CA SER A 194 6.87 -9.17 8.76
C SER A 194 6.68 -7.86 9.55
N VAL A 195 7.27 -6.76 9.08
CA VAL A 195 7.10 -5.43 9.70
C VAL A 195 5.63 -5.01 9.66
N LYS A 196 4.94 -5.25 8.53
CA LYS A 196 3.51 -4.98 8.40
C LYS A 196 2.67 -5.78 9.39
N GLU A 197 2.97 -7.07 9.57
CA GLU A 197 2.23 -7.92 10.51
C GLU A 197 2.45 -7.48 11.96
N ARG A 198 3.69 -7.20 12.35
CA ARG A 198 4.01 -6.64 13.67
C ARG A 198 3.29 -5.31 13.94
N ALA A 199 3.24 -4.42 12.94
CA ALA A 199 2.50 -3.16 13.08
C ALA A 199 1.01 -3.38 13.37
N LYS A 200 0.38 -4.39 12.72
CA LYS A 200 -1.00 -4.77 13.01
C LYS A 200 -1.16 -5.34 14.42
N GLU A 201 -0.26 -6.22 14.87
CA GLU A 201 -0.30 -6.79 16.21
C GLU A 201 -0.24 -5.71 17.30
N ILE A 202 0.64 -4.72 17.12
CA ILE A 202 0.74 -3.56 18.01
C ILE A 202 -0.58 -2.76 17.99
N ALA A 203 -1.11 -2.47 16.80
CA ALA A 203 -2.36 -1.72 16.65
C ALA A 203 -3.57 -2.42 17.27
N GLU A 204 -3.71 -3.74 17.09
CA GLU A 204 -4.78 -4.52 17.71
C GLU A 204 -4.62 -4.59 19.24
N THR A 205 -3.38 -4.67 19.74
CA THR A 205 -3.10 -4.59 21.18
C THR A 205 -3.55 -3.24 21.76
N TRP A 206 -3.23 -2.14 21.08
CA TRP A 206 -3.64 -0.80 21.50
C TRP A 206 -5.16 -0.63 21.44
N LYS A 207 -5.79 -1.11 20.36
CA LYS A 207 -7.25 -1.07 20.19
C LYS A 207 -7.96 -1.80 21.33
N LYS A 208 -7.54 -3.03 21.64
CA LYS A 208 -8.09 -3.80 22.76
C LYS A 208 -7.94 -3.07 24.09
N SER A 209 -6.77 -2.49 24.34
CA SER A 209 -6.53 -1.70 25.57
C SER A 209 -7.41 -0.45 25.66
N LEU A 210 -7.63 0.25 24.55
CA LEU A 210 -8.53 1.41 24.50
C LEU A 210 -10.00 1.02 24.75
N GLU A 211 -10.43 -0.11 24.20
CA GLU A 211 -11.78 -0.67 24.43
C GLU A 211 -11.97 -1.04 25.91
N GLU A 212 -10.98 -1.69 26.54
CA GLU A 212 -11.00 -2.04 27.97
C GLU A 212 -11.00 -0.81 28.90
N MET A 213 -10.38 0.30 28.49
CA MET A 213 -10.36 1.56 29.24
C MET A 213 -11.63 2.42 29.10
N GLY A 214 -12.67 1.90 28.44
CA GLY A 214 -13.97 2.57 28.35
C GLY A 214 -14.17 3.45 27.11
N GLY A 215 -13.45 3.18 26.02
CA GLY A 215 -13.78 3.55 24.63
C GLY A 215 -13.99 5.04 24.34
N LEU A 216 -13.13 5.62 23.50
CA LEU A 216 -13.51 6.77 22.67
C LEU A 216 -14.72 6.36 21.82
N ARG A 217 -15.91 6.91 22.11
CA ARG A 217 -16.99 6.95 21.11
C ARG A 217 -16.49 7.80 19.96
N MET A 218 -16.11 7.15 18.86
CA MET A 218 -16.14 7.80 17.54
C MET A 218 -17.59 8.06 17.13
#